data_AF-A0A932CV42-F1
#
_entry.id   AF-A0A932CV42-F1
#
_cell.length_a   1.000
_cell.length_b   1.000
_cell.length_c   1.000
_cell.angle_alpha   90.00
_cell.angle_beta   90.00
_cell.angle_gamma   90.00
#
_symmetry.space_group_name_H-M   'P 1'
#
loop_
_entity.id
_entity.type
_entity.pdbx_description
1 polymer ?
#
loop_
_entity_poly.entity_id
_entity_poly.type
_entity_poly.pdbx_seq_one_letter_code
_entity_poly.pdbx_strand_id
1 'polypeptide(L)'
;MRSLSLLLMLSLAACATSDPPGDEDAGADGDADTDSDSDADSDSDTDSDSDSDTDSDTDSDGDSDIREEECNGEDDDGDGEVDEDDPETGFLCFTGEEGRCSTGHTVCVEGEVQCPPDDEPQEEECTNFGRDDDCNGVVDDVAGLGDECETGLEGVCADGTIECNGIEEVCTPNLAPSPEVCPNELDDDCNGEIDDGIVLRPESCANLGRDDDCNGEIDDIEGRGDDCDTELDGICGPGTMQCDDGDLICVSVRDPGLEICPNGDDDDCDGEVDDGIVLQDETCANRGRDDDCNGVVDDVPGVGEACETGALGVCAPGVGRCDRDLEEFVCVPDRQATGEICESLDDEDCDGEVDEAECTECEPDGLLDEVEPNDEIEAPQTVLCVPVRISASQGGCDADVFQLQILEEGEYFFETSGDCSDFDSTLWLYDAEGDELDMNDDWESFCSRIEASLEPGTYFIRELPYDVYVGNDGGDCRTGDYELVIEPL
;
A
#
# COMPACT_ATOMS: atom_id res chain seq x y z
N MET A 1 25.78 -11.78 15.97
CA MET A 1 26.08 -13.11 15.36
C MET A 1 24.80 -13.94 15.21
N ARG A 2 24.10 -13.82 14.09
CA ARG A 2 23.19 -14.85 13.56
C ARG A 2 23.32 -14.87 12.04
N SER A 3 23.51 -16.07 11.53
CA SER A 3 24.01 -16.37 10.19
C SER A 3 22.92 -16.15 9.14
N LEU A 4 23.22 -15.30 8.16
CA LEU A 4 22.47 -15.12 6.93
C LEU A 4 22.73 -16.35 6.03
N SER A 5 21.71 -17.14 5.71
CA SER A 5 21.80 -18.20 4.69
C SER A 5 20.81 -17.91 3.56
N LEU A 6 21.38 -17.31 2.53
CA LEU A 6 20.85 -17.13 1.18
C LEU A 6 20.60 -18.51 0.53
N LEU A 7 19.39 -18.80 0.06
CA LEU A 7 19.19 -19.86 -0.93
C LEU A 7 18.13 -19.47 -1.96
N LEU A 8 18.65 -19.01 -3.09
CA LEU A 8 17.99 -18.83 -4.38
C LEU A 8 17.72 -20.21 -5.00
N MET A 9 16.47 -20.53 -5.35
CA MET A 9 16.18 -21.46 -6.46
C MET A 9 14.84 -21.11 -7.12
N LEU A 10 14.97 -20.76 -8.39
CA LEU A 10 13.94 -20.48 -9.37
C LEU A 10 13.48 -21.81 -9.99
N SER A 11 12.16 -21.96 -10.22
CA SER A 11 11.57 -22.23 -11.55
C SER A 11 10.44 -23.28 -11.64
N LEU A 12 9.54 -22.93 -12.59
CA LEU A 12 8.50 -23.68 -13.32
C LEU A 12 7.07 -23.76 -12.77
N ALA A 13 6.24 -22.96 -13.44
CA ALA A 13 4.79 -23.06 -13.57
C ALA A 13 4.38 -24.27 -14.44
N ALA A 14 3.27 -24.91 -14.09
CA ALA A 14 2.41 -25.68 -15.00
C ALA A 14 0.97 -25.68 -14.46
N CYS A 15 0.04 -25.15 -15.26
CA CYS A 15 -1.42 -25.23 -15.08
C CYS A 15 -1.95 -26.59 -15.53
N ALA A 16 -2.98 -27.13 -14.85
CA ALA A 16 -4.06 -27.97 -15.40
C ALA A 16 -5.02 -28.35 -14.23
N THR A 17 -6.18 -27.72 -14.13
CA THR A 17 -7.52 -28.27 -14.48
C THR A 17 -7.88 -29.57 -13.74
N SER A 18 -8.78 -29.43 -12.78
CA SER A 18 -9.39 -30.47 -11.94
C SER A 18 -10.72 -30.95 -12.54
N ASP A 19 -10.84 -32.27 -12.77
CA ASP A 19 -12.08 -33.02 -12.93
C ASP A 19 -11.81 -34.53 -12.60
N PRO A 20 -12.84 -35.34 -12.27
CA PRO A 20 -12.91 -36.09 -11.01
C PRO A 20 -12.62 -37.60 -11.12
N PRO A 21 -12.52 -38.34 -9.99
CA PRO A 21 -12.76 -39.79 -9.94
C PRO A 21 -14.20 -40.06 -9.45
N GLY A 22 -14.97 -41.04 -9.94
CA GLY A 22 -14.60 -42.36 -10.42
C GLY A 22 -15.09 -43.40 -9.39
N ASP A 23 -16.32 -43.89 -9.58
CA ASP A 23 -17.01 -44.92 -8.79
C ASP A 23 -16.24 -46.24 -8.68
N GLU A 24 -16.04 -46.72 -7.46
CA GLU A 24 -15.84 -48.15 -7.13
C GLU A 24 -16.38 -48.43 -5.72
N ASP A 25 -17.64 -48.87 -5.59
CA ASP A 25 -18.18 -49.39 -4.33
C ASP A 25 -18.40 -50.91 -4.40
N ALA A 26 -17.64 -51.61 -3.57
CA ALA A 26 -17.80 -53.03 -3.28
C ALA A 26 -18.12 -53.23 -1.78
N GLY A 27 -19.33 -53.69 -1.50
CA GLY A 27 -19.53 -54.81 -0.58
C GLY A 27 -20.02 -54.53 0.84
N ALA A 28 -21.08 -55.28 1.16
CA ALA A 28 -21.43 -55.91 2.44
C ALA A 28 -22.22 -55.09 3.47
N ASP A 29 -23.51 -55.42 3.56
CA ASP A 29 -24.29 -55.71 4.78
C ASP A 29 -25.50 -56.56 4.29
N GLY A 30 -25.96 -57.65 4.88
CA GLY A 30 -25.78 -58.16 6.23
C GLY A 30 -27.14 -58.30 6.90
N ASP A 31 -28.04 -59.17 6.40
CA ASP A 31 -29.28 -59.49 7.11
C ASP A 31 -29.58 -60.98 7.15
N ALA A 32 -29.94 -61.39 8.36
CA ALA A 32 -29.99 -62.73 8.87
C ALA A 32 -31.38 -63.36 8.68
N ASP A 33 -31.37 -64.62 8.25
CA ASP A 33 -32.52 -65.51 8.28
C ASP A 33 -32.87 -65.90 9.72
N THR A 34 -34.12 -65.66 10.10
CA THR A 34 -34.82 -66.53 11.05
C THR A 34 -36.31 -66.47 10.75
N ASP A 35 -36.85 -67.54 10.17
CA ASP A 35 -37.93 -68.27 10.83
C ASP A 35 -37.96 -69.74 10.37
N SER A 36 -38.08 -70.60 11.38
CA SER A 36 -38.24 -72.04 11.29
C SER A 36 -39.71 -72.39 11.04
N ASP A 37 -39.94 -73.38 10.20
CA ASP A 37 -40.77 -74.58 10.45
C ASP A 37 -40.63 -75.47 9.20
N SER A 38 -39.88 -76.57 9.22
CA SER A 38 -40.27 -77.88 9.76
C SER A 38 -41.64 -78.33 9.29
N ASP A 39 -41.72 -78.87 8.06
CA ASP A 39 -42.47 -80.10 7.84
C ASP A 39 -41.77 -80.95 6.77
N ALA A 40 -41.51 -82.18 7.18
CA ALA A 40 -41.03 -83.26 6.36
C ALA A 40 -42.25 -84.04 5.86
N ASP A 41 -42.38 -84.20 4.55
CA ASP A 41 -43.04 -85.37 3.99
C ASP A 41 -42.34 -85.80 2.70
N SER A 42 -42.06 -87.10 2.68
CA SER A 42 -41.65 -87.88 1.52
C SER A 42 -42.89 -88.30 0.76
N ASP A 43 -42.81 -88.34 -0.57
CA ASP A 43 -43.50 -89.27 -1.49
C ASP A 43 -42.97 -88.94 -2.91
N SER A 44 -42.03 -89.68 -3.47
CA SER A 44 -42.17 -90.97 -4.18
C SER A 44 -42.89 -90.84 -5.53
N ASP A 45 -42.11 -90.99 -6.61
CA ASP A 45 -42.55 -90.99 -8.01
C ASP A 45 -43.59 -92.07 -8.34
N THR A 46 -44.66 -91.70 -9.07
CA THR A 46 -45.43 -92.54 -10.03
C THR A 46 -46.38 -91.58 -10.78
N ASP A 47 -46.28 -91.34 -12.09
CA ASP A 47 -46.81 -92.15 -13.20
C ASP A 47 -46.33 -91.49 -14.53
N SER A 48 -45.61 -92.20 -15.41
CA SER A 48 -46.10 -92.94 -16.59
C SER A 48 -46.29 -92.12 -17.88
N ASP A 49 -45.34 -92.31 -18.80
CA ASP A 49 -45.42 -92.00 -20.23
C ASP A 49 -46.54 -92.79 -20.94
N SER A 50 -47.19 -92.15 -21.94
CA SER A 50 -47.87 -92.72 -23.14
C SER A 50 -48.78 -91.62 -23.73
N ASP A 51 -48.80 -91.20 -25.01
CA ASP A 51 -48.45 -91.78 -26.31
C ASP A 51 -48.11 -90.61 -27.29
N SER A 52 -47.05 -90.64 -28.10
CA SER A 52 -47.04 -91.02 -29.53
C SER A 52 -48.35 -90.78 -30.30
N ASP A 53 -48.35 -89.85 -31.26
CA ASP A 53 -48.68 -90.16 -32.66
C ASP A 53 -48.13 -89.11 -33.64
N THR A 54 -47.52 -89.64 -34.69
CA THR A 54 -47.03 -88.96 -35.89
C THR A 54 -48.03 -89.28 -36.99
N ASP A 55 -49.05 -88.44 -37.16
CA ASP A 55 -49.98 -88.58 -38.28
C ASP A 55 -49.79 -87.43 -39.27
N SER A 56 -49.16 -87.80 -40.38
CA SER A 56 -49.24 -87.09 -41.64
C SER A 56 -50.60 -87.38 -42.27
N ASP A 57 -51.63 -86.64 -41.86
CA ASP A 57 -52.90 -86.62 -42.57
C ASP A 57 -53.04 -85.32 -43.36
N THR A 58 -53.01 -85.51 -44.68
CA THR A 58 -53.43 -84.53 -45.68
C THR A 58 -54.96 -84.47 -45.63
N ASP A 59 -55.49 -83.66 -44.73
CA ASP A 59 -56.90 -83.31 -44.74
C ASP A 59 -57.06 -81.92 -45.38
N SER A 60 -57.71 -81.94 -46.56
CA SER A 60 -58.24 -80.76 -47.24
C SER A 60 -59.51 -80.27 -46.54
N ASP A 61 -59.36 -79.89 -45.29
CA ASP A 61 -60.32 -79.00 -44.65
C ASP A 61 -59.86 -77.56 -44.89
N GLY A 62 -60.80 -76.73 -45.33
CA GLY A 62 -60.59 -75.30 -45.47
C GLY A 62 -60.48 -74.68 -44.08
N ASP A 63 -59.35 -74.91 -43.43
CA ASP A 63 -58.79 -73.97 -42.48
C ASP A 63 -58.48 -72.71 -43.29
N SER A 64 -59.48 -71.83 -43.38
CA SER A 64 -59.16 -70.41 -43.27
C SER A 64 -58.46 -70.28 -41.92
N ASP A 65 -57.14 -70.47 -41.94
CA ASP A 65 -56.25 -69.76 -41.04
C ASP A 65 -56.66 -68.30 -41.20
N ILE A 66 -57.57 -67.82 -40.34
CA ILE A 66 -57.79 -66.39 -40.17
C ILE A 66 -56.45 -65.92 -39.63
N ARG A 67 -55.61 -65.43 -40.53
CA ARG A 67 -54.42 -64.70 -40.13
C ARG A 67 -54.94 -63.42 -39.51
N GLU A 68 -54.41 -63.07 -38.35
CA GLU A 68 -54.69 -61.77 -37.74
C GLU A 68 -54.05 -60.71 -38.66
N GLU A 69 -54.77 -59.62 -38.91
CA GLU A 69 -54.25 -58.47 -39.66
C GLU A 69 -53.02 -57.89 -38.94
N GLU A 70 -51.97 -57.57 -39.67
CA GLU A 70 -50.76 -56.91 -39.17
C GLU A 70 -50.55 -55.58 -39.92
N CYS A 71 -50.22 -54.46 -39.25
CA CYS A 71 -49.88 -53.20 -39.91
C CYS A 71 -48.58 -53.33 -40.71
N ASN A 72 -48.69 -53.80 -41.95
CA ASN A 72 -47.56 -54.02 -42.85
C ASN A 72 -47.84 -53.54 -44.29
N GLY A 73 -49.04 -53.02 -44.56
CA GLY A 73 -49.46 -52.52 -45.86
C GLY A 73 -49.85 -53.61 -46.87
N GLU A 74 -50.04 -54.85 -46.41
CA GLU A 74 -50.62 -55.98 -47.14
C GLU A 74 -52.00 -56.35 -46.56
N ASP A 75 -52.73 -57.21 -47.27
CA ASP A 75 -54.05 -57.73 -46.87
C ASP A 75 -53.81 -59.18 -46.40
N ASP A 76 -53.65 -59.38 -45.09
CA ASP A 76 -53.12 -60.61 -44.48
C ASP A 76 -54.17 -61.69 -44.27
N ASP A 77 -55.42 -61.29 -44.02
CA ASP A 77 -56.60 -62.12 -43.83
C ASP A 77 -57.40 -62.33 -45.12
N GLY A 78 -57.10 -61.56 -46.16
CA GLY A 78 -57.60 -61.72 -47.53
C GLY A 78 -59.02 -61.21 -47.73
N ASP A 79 -59.51 -60.30 -46.90
CA ASP A 79 -60.86 -59.72 -47.00
C ASP A 79 -61.00 -58.62 -48.08
N GLY A 80 -59.87 -58.12 -48.57
CA GLY A 80 -59.76 -57.15 -49.66
C GLY A 80 -59.61 -55.69 -49.23
N GLU A 81 -59.59 -55.41 -47.94
CA GLU A 81 -59.13 -54.15 -47.37
C GLU A 81 -57.70 -54.33 -46.81
N VAL A 82 -56.99 -53.24 -46.50
CA VAL A 82 -55.59 -53.29 -46.05
C VAL A 82 -55.52 -52.65 -44.67
N ASP A 83 -54.99 -53.38 -43.68
CA ASP A 83 -54.72 -52.91 -42.30
C ASP A 83 -55.96 -52.39 -41.52
N GLU A 84 -57.18 -52.93 -41.71
CA GLU A 84 -58.43 -52.35 -41.15
C GLU A 84 -58.87 -52.88 -39.76
N ASP A 85 -58.49 -54.09 -39.36
CA ASP A 85 -58.91 -54.75 -38.11
C ASP A 85 -57.71 -55.11 -37.18
N ASP A 86 -56.64 -54.32 -37.27
CA ASP A 86 -55.34 -54.56 -36.62
C ASP A 86 -55.41 -54.55 -35.06
N PRO A 87 -54.99 -55.63 -34.37
CA PRO A 87 -54.98 -55.79 -32.92
C PRO A 87 -53.88 -55.01 -32.17
N GLU A 88 -53.04 -54.22 -32.83
CA GLU A 88 -51.99 -53.34 -32.29
C GLU A 88 -52.39 -51.84 -32.36
N THR A 89 -53.57 -51.51 -32.89
CA THR A 89 -54.10 -50.14 -32.92
C THR A 89 -54.99 -49.82 -31.71
N GLY A 90 -55.05 -48.54 -31.31
CA GLY A 90 -55.85 -48.07 -30.18
C GLY A 90 -55.25 -48.33 -28.80
N PHE A 91 -53.98 -48.72 -28.71
CA PHE A 91 -53.27 -48.82 -27.43
C PHE A 91 -52.65 -47.48 -27.08
N LEU A 92 -52.66 -47.16 -25.78
CA LEU A 92 -51.91 -46.01 -25.27
C LEU A 92 -50.43 -46.18 -25.61
N CYS A 93 -49.85 -45.15 -26.20
CA CYS A 93 -48.45 -45.07 -26.55
C CYS A 93 -47.88 -43.72 -26.10
N PHE A 94 -46.56 -43.67 -25.93
CA PHE A 94 -45.85 -42.44 -25.61
C PHE A 94 -45.22 -41.88 -26.87
N THR A 95 -45.60 -40.65 -27.23
CA THR A 95 -45.14 -39.96 -28.45
C THR A 95 -43.66 -39.56 -28.36
N GLY A 96 -43.15 -39.42 -27.13
CA GLY A 96 -41.84 -38.86 -26.85
C GLY A 96 -41.84 -37.33 -26.75
N GLU A 97 -42.99 -36.68 -26.91
CA GLU A 97 -43.19 -35.25 -26.67
C GLU A 97 -43.46 -34.97 -25.18
N GLU A 98 -43.31 -33.71 -24.77
CA GLU A 98 -43.49 -33.27 -23.39
C GLU A 98 -44.93 -32.79 -23.14
N GLY A 99 -45.27 -32.60 -21.86
CA GLY A 99 -46.56 -32.04 -21.46
C GLY A 99 -47.77 -32.84 -21.93
N ARG A 100 -48.79 -32.11 -22.40
CA ARG A 100 -50.05 -32.66 -22.90
C ARG A 100 -49.89 -33.58 -24.11
N CYS A 101 -48.86 -33.37 -24.92
CA CYS A 101 -48.61 -34.16 -26.13
C CYS A 101 -47.94 -35.51 -25.86
N SER A 102 -47.55 -35.79 -24.61
CA SER A 102 -46.80 -36.99 -24.24
C SER A 102 -47.57 -38.30 -24.44
N THR A 103 -48.91 -38.25 -24.46
CA THR A 103 -49.79 -39.41 -24.65
C THR A 103 -50.45 -39.40 -26.02
N GLY A 104 -50.42 -40.55 -26.67
CA GLY A 104 -51.12 -40.82 -27.93
C GLY A 104 -51.75 -42.20 -27.93
N HIS A 105 -52.43 -42.53 -29.03
CA HIS A 105 -52.88 -43.88 -29.31
C HIS A 105 -52.26 -44.42 -30.60
N THR A 106 -51.91 -45.70 -30.62
CA THR A 106 -51.36 -46.35 -31.80
C THR A 106 -52.37 -46.35 -32.95
N VAL A 107 -51.92 -45.99 -34.14
CA VAL A 107 -52.72 -46.02 -35.37
C VAL A 107 -51.85 -46.57 -36.51
N CYS A 108 -52.43 -47.43 -37.35
CA CYS A 108 -51.75 -47.87 -38.56
C CYS A 108 -51.90 -46.79 -39.63
N VAL A 109 -50.78 -46.23 -40.09
CA VAL A 109 -50.77 -45.24 -41.16
C VAL A 109 -49.67 -45.62 -42.15
N GLU A 110 -50.10 -45.97 -43.37
CA GLU A 110 -49.22 -46.37 -44.48
C GLU A 110 -48.37 -47.63 -44.19
N GLY A 111 -48.95 -48.63 -43.49
CA GLY A 111 -48.29 -49.90 -43.19
C GLY A 111 -47.21 -49.80 -42.09
N GLU A 112 -47.24 -48.73 -41.29
CA GLU A 112 -46.42 -48.58 -40.09
C GLU A 112 -47.28 -48.13 -38.89
N VAL A 113 -47.06 -48.75 -37.73
CA VAL A 113 -47.70 -48.34 -36.46
C VAL A 113 -47.09 -47.01 -36.01
N GLN A 114 -47.91 -45.96 -36.03
CA GLN A 114 -47.54 -44.62 -35.56
C GLN A 114 -48.21 -44.31 -34.22
N CYS A 115 -47.59 -43.42 -33.45
CA CYS A 115 -48.12 -42.92 -32.19
C CYS A 115 -48.28 -41.39 -32.27
N PRO A 116 -49.32 -40.87 -32.96
CA PRO A 116 -49.62 -39.44 -32.94
C PRO A 116 -50.16 -39.02 -31.56
N PRO A 117 -49.90 -37.78 -31.11
CA PRO A 117 -50.45 -37.25 -29.86
C PRO A 117 -51.98 -37.17 -29.92
N ASP A 118 -52.63 -37.44 -28.79
CA ASP A 118 -54.10 -37.34 -28.67
C ASP A 118 -54.60 -35.89 -28.73
N ASP A 119 -53.73 -34.96 -28.37
CA ASP A 119 -54.00 -33.54 -28.21
C ASP A 119 -52.98 -32.70 -29.00
N GLU A 120 -53.44 -31.64 -29.65
CA GLU A 120 -52.58 -30.65 -30.31
C GLU A 120 -52.03 -29.63 -29.28
N PRO A 121 -50.82 -29.08 -29.49
CA PRO A 121 -50.27 -27.97 -28.70
C PRO A 121 -51.23 -26.77 -28.58
N GLN A 122 -51.31 -26.18 -27.40
CA GLN A 122 -52.12 -24.99 -27.09
C GLN A 122 -51.27 -23.87 -26.50
N GLU A 123 -51.78 -22.64 -26.42
CA GLU A 123 -51.08 -21.56 -25.72
C GLU A 123 -51.03 -21.85 -24.22
N GLU A 124 -49.91 -21.55 -23.56
CA GLU A 124 -49.73 -21.72 -22.12
C GLU A 124 -50.72 -20.88 -21.29
N GLU A 125 -51.21 -21.47 -20.20
CA GLU A 125 -52.13 -20.85 -19.26
C GLU A 125 -51.70 -21.15 -17.82
N CYS A 126 -51.39 -20.13 -17.03
CA CYS A 126 -50.97 -20.30 -15.62
C CYS A 126 -51.99 -21.06 -14.72
N THR A 127 -53.26 -21.15 -15.13
CA THR A 127 -54.32 -21.79 -14.34
C THR A 127 -54.34 -23.32 -14.42
N ASN A 128 -53.43 -23.93 -15.19
CA ASN A 128 -53.45 -25.36 -15.52
C ASN A 128 -52.67 -26.26 -14.53
N PHE A 129 -52.21 -25.70 -13.40
CA PHE A 129 -51.41 -26.36 -12.36
C PHE A 129 -50.02 -26.85 -12.82
N GLY A 130 -49.31 -26.07 -13.62
CA GLY A 130 -47.94 -26.38 -14.04
C GLY A 130 -47.88 -27.50 -15.06
N ARG A 131 -48.71 -27.39 -16.10
CA ARG A 131 -48.66 -28.25 -17.29
C ARG A 131 -48.06 -27.48 -18.45
N ASP A 132 -47.21 -28.17 -19.21
CA ASP A 132 -46.75 -27.74 -20.53
C ASP A 132 -47.86 -28.07 -21.56
N ASP A 133 -48.59 -27.03 -21.96
CA ASP A 133 -49.72 -27.06 -22.90
C ASP A 133 -49.27 -26.87 -24.35
N ASP A 134 -48.16 -26.17 -24.60
CA ASP A 134 -47.60 -25.96 -25.94
C ASP A 134 -46.56 -27.01 -26.37
N CYS A 135 -46.23 -27.93 -25.46
CA CYS A 135 -45.37 -29.08 -25.62
C CYS A 135 -43.92 -28.71 -25.99
N ASN A 136 -43.44 -27.54 -25.57
CA ASN A 136 -42.09 -27.05 -25.87
C ASN A 136 -41.03 -27.47 -24.84
N GLY A 137 -41.43 -28.12 -23.74
CA GLY A 137 -40.56 -28.59 -22.66
C GLY A 137 -40.35 -27.60 -21.52
N VAL A 138 -40.98 -26.43 -21.57
CA VAL A 138 -41.01 -25.43 -20.50
C VAL A 138 -42.43 -25.37 -19.95
N VAL A 139 -42.56 -25.56 -18.64
CA VAL A 139 -43.85 -25.47 -17.96
C VAL A 139 -44.14 -24.00 -17.65
N ASP A 140 -45.37 -23.56 -17.93
CA ASP A 140 -45.86 -22.21 -17.65
C ASP A 140 -44.99 -21.11 -18.26
N ASP A 141 -44.59 -21.18 -19.54
CA ASP A 141 -43.90 -20.07 -20.24
C ASP A 141 -44.87 -19.01 -20.80
N VAL A 142 -45.87 -18.65 -19.99
CA VAL A 142 -46.84 -17.58 -20.30
C VAL A 142 -46.10 -16.26 -20.51
N ALA A 143 -46.44 -15.56 -21.59
CA ALA A 143 -45.83 -14.27 -21.93
C ALA A 143 -46.06 -13.23 -20.82
N GLY A 144 -44.98 -12.81 -20.15
CA GLY A 144 -45.01 -11.83 -19.06
C GLY A 144 -44.64 -12.42 -17.69
N LEU A 145 -44.55 -13.74 -17.56
CA LEU A 145 -43.95 -14.36 -16.38
C LEU A 145 -42.46 -14.02 -16.31
N GLY A 146 -42.01 -13.64 -15.11
CA GLY A 146 -40.66 -13.13 -14.89
C GLY A 146 -40.49 -11.62 -15.12
N ASP A 147 -41.51 -10.91 -15.62
CA ASP A 147 -41.46 -9.45 -15.74
C ASP A 147 -41.52 -8.77 -14.37
N GLU A 148 -40.95 -7.56 -14.28
CA GLU A 148 -41.02 -6.69 -13.12
C GLU A 148 -42.46 -6.21 -12.88
N CYS A 149 -42.90 -6.20 -11.62
CA CYS A 149 -44.22 -5.72 -11.22
C CYS A 149 -44.16 -4.97 -9.89
N GLU A 150 -45.16 -4.13 -9.63
CA GLU A 150 -45.32 -3.44 -8.34
C GLU A 150 -46.27 -4.25 -7.45
N THR A 151 -45.78 -4.70 -6.28
CA THR A 151 -46.55 -5.53 -5.33
C THR A 151 -47.60 -4.72 -4.57
N GLY A 152 -47.43 -3.39 -4.54
CA GLY A 152 -48.22 -2.46 -3.72
C GLY A 152 -47.86 -2.49 -2.23
N LEU A 153 -46.79 -3.18 -1.86
CA LEU A 153 -46.17 -3.07 -0.54
C LEU A 153 -45.25 -1.85 -0.49
N GLU A 154 -44.91 -1.40 0.72
CA GLU A 154 -43.99 -0.29 0.96
C GLU A 154 -42.54 -0.80 1.02
N GLY A 155 -41.58 0.14 1.06
CA GLY A 155 -40.18 -0.16 1.28
C GLY A 155 -39.53 -1.06 0.22
N VAL A 156 -38.61 -1.91 0.66
CA VAL A 156 -37.87 -2.83 -0.23
C VAL A 156 -38.75 -3.92 -0.84
N CYS A 157 -39.97 -4.10 -0.32
CA CYS A 157 -40.94 -5.08 -0.83
C CYS A 157 -41.77 -4.55 -2.01
N ALA A 158 -41.65 -3.27 -2.38
CA ALA A 158 -42.46 -2.65 -3.43
C ALA A 158 -42.26 -3.31 -4.80
N ASP A 159 -41.01 -3.66 -5.11
CA ASP A 159 -40.64 -4.33 -6.36
C ASP A 159 -40.84 -5.85 -6.25
N GLY A 160 -41.49 -6.42 -7.27
CA GLY A 160 -41.73 -7.85 -7.37
C GLY A 160 -41.54 -8.39 -8.77
N THR A 161 -41.76 -9.69 -8.90
CA THR A 161 -41.76 -10.42 -10.16
C THR A 161 -43.08 -11.15 -10.36
N ILE A 162 -43.59 -11.16 -11.60
CA ILE A 162 -44.81 -11.90 -11.93
C ILE A 162 -44.48 -13.39 -11.93
N GLU A 163 -45.10 -14.12 -11.02
CA GLU A 163 -44.96 -15.58 -10.88
C GLU A 163 -46.33 -16.26 -11.01
N CYS A 164 -46.32 -17.50 -11.49
CA CYS A 164 -47.50 -18.33 -11.54
C CYS A 164 -47.62 -19.16 -10.25
N ASN A 165 -48.73 -19.02 -9.51
CA ASN A 165 -48.98 -19.85 -8.32
C ASN A 165 -49.78 -21.14 -8.63
N GLY A 166 -49.97 -21.45 -9.92
CA GLY A 166 -50.78 -22.55 -10.44
C GLY A 166 -52.29 -22.27 -10.47
N ILE A 167 -52.73 -21.07 -10.10
CA ILE A 167 -54.14 -20.64 -10.08
C ILE A 167 -54.30 -19.27 -10.75
N GLU A 168 -53.34 -18.36 -10.59
CA GLU A 168 -53.30 -17.04 -11.23
C GLU A 168 -51.87 -16.49 -11.28
N GLU A 169 -51.66 -15.50 -12.14
CA GLU A 169 -50.45 -14.68 -12.16
C GLU A 169 -50.45 -13.76 -10.94
N VAL A 170 -49.43 -13.88 -10.09
CA VAL A 170 -49.28 -13.10 -8.86
C VAL A 170 -47.95 -12.35 -8.90
N CYS A 171 -48.00 -11.07 -8.57
CA CYS A 171 -46.79 -10.30 -8.32
C CYS A 171 -46.23 -10.64 -6.93
N THR A 172 -45.09 -11.34 -6.87
CA THR A 172 -44.45 -11.71 -5.61
C THR A 172 -43.28 -10.76 -5.31
N PRO A 173 -43.13 -10.26 -4.07
CA PRO A 173 -42.01 -9.39 -3.71
C PRO A 173 -40.66 -10.05 -3.92
N ASN A 174 -39.72 -9.31 -4.51
CA ASN A 174 -38.35 -9.78 -4.72
C ASN A 174 -37.60 -9.95 -3.39
N LEU A 175 -37.89 -9.09 -2.43
CA LEU A 175 -37.38 -9.17 -1.06
C LEU A 175 -38.54 -9.43 -0.10
N ALA A 176 -38.33 -10.39 0.81
CA ALA A 176 -39.23 -10.62 1.93
C ALA A 176 -38.94 -9.59 3.03
N PRO A 177 -39.97 -9.17 3.80
CA PRO A 177 -39.78 -8.24 4.91
C PRO A 177 -38.81 -8.83 5.94
N SER A 178 -37.86 -8.03 6.37
CA SER A 178 -36.83 -8.37 7.35
C SER A 178 -36.69 -7.28 8.41
N PRO A 179 -36.16 -7.55 9.61
CA PRO A 179 -35.94 -6.49 10.60
C PRO A 179 -35.05 -5.38 10.05
N GLU A 180 -35.38 -4.13 10.40
CA GLU A 180 -34.64 -2.93 9.99
C GLU A 180 -33.13 -3.03 10.24
N VAL A 181 -32.36 -2.61 9.23
CA VAL A 181 -30.90 -2.54 9.25
C VAL A 181 -30.46 -1.08 9.25
N CYS A 182 -30.07 -0.58 10.41
CA CYS A 182 -29.68 0.81 10.53
C CYS A 182 -28.18 1.08 10.33
N PRO A 183 -27.83 2.27 9.79
CA PRO A 183 -28.67 3.17 8.98
C PRO A 183 -28.55 2.73 7.52
N ASN A 184 -29.64 2.31 6.91
CA ASN A 184 -29.67 2.10 5.47
C ASN A 184 -30.68 3.00 4.74
N GLU A 185 -31.47 3.80 5.47
CA GLU A 185 -32.52 4.67 4.94
C GLU A 185 -33.59 3.92 4.12
N LEU A 186 -33.75 2.62 4.38
CA LEU A 186 -34.75 1.75 3.76
C LEU A 186 -35.81 1.35 4.80
N ASP A 187 -36.95 0.87 4.30
CA ASP A 187 -38.00 0.22 5.08
C ASP A 187 -37.87 -1.28 4.75
N ASP A 188 -37.05 -1.98 5.55
CA ASP A 188 -36.69 -3.39 5.35
C ASP A 188 -37.82 -4.33 5.77
N ASP A 189 -38.64 -3.94 6.74
CA ASP A 189 -39.76 -4.73 7.26
C ASP A 189 -41.09 -4.44 6.54
N CYS A 190 -41.06 -3.45 5.64
CA CYS A 190 -42.12 -3.05 4.73
C CYS A 190 -43.39 -2.59 5.45
N ASN A 191 -43.23 -1.94 6.62
CA ASN A 191 -44.33 -1.42 7.44
C ASN A 191 -44.70 0.04 7.13
N GLY A 192 -43.91 0.72 6.29
CA GLY A 192 -44.12 2.10 5.85
C GLY A 192 -43.39 3.16 6.69
N GLU A 193 -42.58 2.76 7.67
CA GLU A 193 -41.65 3.62 8.41
C GLU A 193 -40.20 3.20 8.08
N ILE A 194 -39.32 4.18 7.87
CA ILE A 194 -37.90 3.93 7.56
C ILE A 194 -37.13 3.82 8.88
N ASP A 195 -36.28 2.80 9.02
CA ASP A 195 -35.37 2.58 10.16
C ASP A 195 -36.09 2.57 11.54
N ASP A 196 -37.30 2.02 11.64
CA ASP A 196 -38.06 1.92 12.90
C ASP A 196 -37.83 0.59 13.67
N GLY A 197 -38.45 0.44 14.85
CA GLY A 197 -38.35 -0.80 15.63
C GLY A 197 -36.95 -1.12 16.22
N ILE A 198 -35.95 -0.27 15.97
CA ILE A 198 -34.57 -0.46 16.42
C ILE A 198 -34.41 -0.07 17.89
N VAL A 199 -33.73 -0.93 18.65
CA VAL A 199 -33.34 -0.60 20.02
C VAL A 199 -32.07 0.25 19.96
N LEU A 200 -32.24 1.57 19.95
CA LEU A 200 -31.13 2.52 20.01
C LEU A 200 -30.29 2.27 21.25
N ARG A 201 -29.00 2.01 21.06
CA ARG A 201 -28.01 1.88 22.14
C ARG A 201 -26.85 2.79 21.82
N PRO A 202 -26.26 3.46 22.82
CA PRO A 202 -25.05 4.22 22.59
C PRO A 202 -23.98 3.32 21.96
N GLU A 203 -23.15 3.93 21.12
CA GLU A 203 -22.00 3.27 20.53
C GLU A 203 -21.11 2.61 21.57
N SER A 204 -20.56 1.45 21.21
CA SER A 204 -19.71 0.68 22.11
C SER A 204 -18.66 -0.11 21.36
N CYS A 205 -17.51 -0.33 22.01
CA CYS A 205 -16.41 -1.10 21.44
C CYS A 205 -16.78 -2.58 21.15
N ALA A 206 -17.91 -3.09 21.66
CA ALA A 206 -18.34 -4.47 21.47
C ALA A 206 -18.88 -4.74 20.05
N ASN A 207 -19.31 -3.72 19.31
CA ASN A 207 -19.99 -3.87 18.02
C ASN A 207 -19.38 -2.99 16.91
N LEU A 208 -18.04 -2.87 16.88
CA LEU A 208 -17.35 -2.02 15.91
C LEU A 208 -17.79 -2.25 14.46
N GLY A 209 -17.98 -1.16 13.72
CA GLY A 209 -18.44 -1.12 12.34
C GLY A 209 -19.96 -1.14 12.18
N ARG A 210 -20.72 -0.94 13.26
CA ARG A 210 -22.18 -0.74 13.24
C ARG A 210 -22.50 0.64 13.79
N ASP A 211 -23.64 1.18 13.37
CA ASP A 211 -24.22 2.37 13.98
C ASP A 211 -25.40 1.89 14.87
N ASP A 212 -25.08 1.68 16.14
CA ASP A 212 -25.95 1.14 17.20
C ASP A 212 -26.99 2.19 17.67
N ASP A 213 -26.74 3.48 17.45
CA ASP A 213 -27.61 4.58 17.91
C ASP A 213 -28.37 5.31 16.77
N CYS A 214 -28.14 4.89 15.53
CA CYS A 214 -28.77 5.36 14.30
C CYS A 214 -28.61 6.86 14.06
N ASN A 215 -27.48 7.44 14.45
CA ASN A 215 -27.23 8.86 14.26
C ASN A 215 -26.55 9.18 12.91
N GLY A 216 -26.15 8.16 12.14
CA GLY A 216 -25.50 8.27 10.84
C GLY A 216 -23.97 8.29 10.90
N GLU A 217 -23.38 8.26 12.08
CA GLU A 217 -21.95 8.12 12.32
C GLU A 217 -21.66 6.72 12.86
N ILE A 218 -20.66 6.03 12.30
CA ILE A 218 -20.29 4.68 12.73
C ILE A 218 -19.21 4.78 13.82
N ASP A 219 -19.40 4.05 14.92
CA ASP A 219 -18.50 3.98 16.07
C ASP A 219 -18.11 5.34 16.70
N ASP A 220 -19.03 6.31 16.80
CA ASP A 220 -18.84 7.61 17.46
C ASP A 220 -18.85 7.54 19.00
N ILE A 221 -18.15 6.53 19.53
CA ILE A 221 -18.02 6.25 20.96
C ILE A 221 -17.44 7.46 21.70
N GLU A 222 -18.21 8.01 22.65
CA GLU A 222 -17.76 9.12 23.49
C GLU A 222 -16.42 8.80 24.17
N GLY A 223 -15.42 9.64 23.92
CA GLY A 223 -14.08 9.49 24.49
C GLY A 223 -13.11 8.62 23.68
N ARG A 224 -13.55 7.96 22.61
CA ARG A 224 -12.62 7.24 21.71
C ARG A 224 -11.75 8.24 20.94
N GLY A 225 -10.44 8.00 20.96
CA GLY A 225 -9.44 8.90 20.36
C GLY A 225 -9.03 10.08 21.25
N ASP A 226 -9.64 10.26 22.42
CA ASP A 226 -9.17 11.24 23.39
C ASP A 226 -7.80 10.85 23.96
N ASP A 227 -7.01 11.86 24.31
CA ASP A 227 -5.75 11.68 25.03
C ASP A 227 -6.04 11.11 26.44
N CYS A 228 -5.23 10.14 26.85
CA CYS A 228 -5.33 9.50 28.15
C CYS A 228 -3.93 9.22 28.73
N ASP A 229 -3.88 8.83 30.00
CA ASP A 229 -2.67 8.44 30.71
C ASP A 229 -2.76 6.94 31.03
N THR A 230 -1.79 6.16 30.57
CA THR A 230 -1.72 4.70 30.73
C THR A 230 -1.23 4.30 32.13
N GLU A 231 -0.82 5.27 32.96
CA GLU A 231 -0.13 5.06 34.24
C GLU A 231 1.21 4.32 34.10
N LEU A 232 1.74 4.18 32.88
CA LEU A 232 3.08 3.67 32.62
C LEU A 232 4.13 4.78 32.81
N ASP A 233 5.37 4.36 33.09
CA ASP A 233 6.48 5.27 33.28
C ASP A 233 7.01 5.82 31.94
N GLY A 234 7.82 6.88 32.03
CA GLY A 234 8.53 7.45 30.89
C GLY A 234 7.65 7.91 29.73
N ILE A 235 8.13 7.64 28.52
CA ILE A 235 7.46 8.02 27.27
C ILE A 235 6.18 7.20 27.00
N CYS A 236 5.95 6.13 27.75
CA CYS A 236 4.78 5.25 27.61
C CYS A 236 3.53 5.76 28.33
N GLY A 237 3.66 6.72 29.25
CA GLY A 237 2.54 7.31 30.00
C GLY A 237 1.44 7.90 29.09
N PRO A 238 1.77 8.79 28.15
CA PRO A 238 0.79 9.31 27.20
C PRO A 238 0.20 8.20 26.32
N GLY A 239 -1.13 8.16 26.24
CA GLY A 239 -1.88 7.20 25.44
C GLY A 239 -3.08 7.82 24.74
N THR A 240 -3.77 7.01 23.94
CA THR A 240 -5.08 7.33 23.37
C THR A 240 -6.11 6.28 23.72
N MET A 241 -7.35 6.71 23.93
CA MET A 241 -8.47 5.81 24.20
C MET A 241 -8.80 5.01 22.93
N GLN A 242 -8.61 3.69 22.99
CA GLN A 242 -8.81 2.77 21.88
C GLN A 242 -9.69 1.60 22.32
N CYS A 243 -10.39 1.00 21.35
CA CYS A 243 -11.17 -0.21 21.60
C CYS A 243 -10.27 -1.44 21.57
N ASP A 244 -10.23 -2.20 22.66
CA ASP A 244 -9.59 -3.51 22.74
C ASP A 244 -10.53 -4.49 23.44
N ASP A 245 -10.71 -5.68 22.85
CA ASP A 245 -11.61 -6.75 23.32
C ASP A 245 -13.03 -6.30 23.75
N GLY A 246 -13.55 -5.24 23.11
CA GLY A 246 -14.90 -4.74 23.38
C GLY A 246 -15.00 -3.67 24.47
N ASP A 247 -13.89 -3.28 25.08
CA ASP A 247 -13.80 -2.21 26.08
C ASP A 247 -12.98 -1.02 25.54
N LEU A 248 -13.31 0.18 26.00
CA LEU A 248 -12.54 1.39 25.71
C LEU A 248 -11.39 1.49 26.73
N ILE A 249 -10.17 1.24 26.28
CA ILE A 249 -8.95 1.21 27.11
C ILE A 249 -7.97 2.31 26.69
N CYS A 250 -7.13 2.77 27.60
CA CYS A 250 -6.04 3.67 27.27
C CYS A 250 -4.84 2.86 26.77
N VAL A 251 -4.40 3.11 25.53
CA VAL A 251 -3.26 2.42 24.91
C VAL A 251 -2.14 3.43 24.69
N SER A 252 -0.90 3.08 25.05
CA SER A 252 0.25 3.98 24.88
C SER A 252 0.44 4.32 23.40
N VAL A 253 0.80 5.57 23.10
CA VAL A 253 1.12 5.98 21.71
C VAL A 253 2.55 5.64 21.32
N ARG A 254 3.35 5.14 22.26
CA ARG A 254 4.73 4.71 22.07
C ARG A 254 4.92 3.32 22.68
N ASP A 255 5.64 2.48 21.94
CA ASP A 255 6.11 1.18 22.41
C ASP A 255 7.43 1.36 23.19
N PRO A 256 7.68 0.57 24.25
CA PRO A 256 8.94 0.61 24.98
C PRO A 256 10.11 0.22 24.06
N GLY A 257 11.12 1.08 24.05
CA GLY A 257 12.31 1.01 23.21
C GLY A 257 13.54 0.49 23.94
N LEU A 258 14.71 0.85 23.41
CA LEU A 258 15.96 0.86 24.17
C LEU A 258 16.25 2.32 24.53
N GLU A 259 16.86 2.54 25.70
CA GLU A 259 17.30 3.87 26.14
C GLU A 259 18.16 4.60 25.09
N ILE A 260 17.79 5.85 24.81
CA ILE A 260 18.53 6.76 23.93
C ILE A 260 19.24 7.82 24.77
N CYS A 261 20.43 7.50 25.26
CA CYS A 261 21.20 8.49 26.00
C CYS A 261 21.94 9.50 25.09
N PRO A 262 22.12 10.75 25.56
CA PRO A 262 21.47 11.37 26.72
C PRO A 262 20.25 12.19 26.28
N ASN A 263 19.04 11.67 26.47
CA ASN A 263 17.80 12.44 26.21
C ASN A 263 17.04 12.78 27.50
N GLY A 264 17.33 12.12 28.63
CA GLY A 264 16.67 12.36 29.90
C GLY A 264 15.22 11.85 29.97
N ASP A 265 14.83 11.01 29.01
CA ASP A 265 13.55 10.31 28.97
C ASP A 265 13.77 8.84 29.40
N ASP A 266 12.71 8.18 29.88
CA ASP A 266 12.68 6.72 30.12
C ASP A 266 12.01 6.10 28.89
N ASP A 267 12.83 5.64 27.94
CA ASP A 267 12.44 5.16 26.61
C ASP A 267 12.00 3.70 26.62
N ASP A 268 12.53 2.88 27.52
CA ASP A 268 12.16 1.48 27.69
C ASP A 268 11.04 1.26 28.72
N CYS A 269 10.62 2.35 29.40
CA CYS A 269 9.49 2.45 30.30
C CYS A 269 9.62 1.50 31.50
N ASP A 270 10.84 1.30 32.00
CA ASP A 270 11.13 0.46 33.16
C ASP A 270 11.14 1.23 34.51
N GLY A 271 11.00 2.55 34.44
CA GLY A 271 10.91 3.45 35.58
C GLY A 271 12.24 4.10 35.99
N GLU A 272 13.35 3.77 35.33
CA GLU A 272 14.65 4.43 35.50
C GLU A 272 15.01 5.19 34.22
N VAL A 273 15.50 6.42 34.36
CA VAL A 273 15.90 7.26 33.21
C VAL A 273 17.33 6.93 32.81
N ASP A 274 17.58 6.73 31.51
CA ASP A 274 18.91 6.54 30.93
C ASP A 274 19.69 5.31 31.51
N ASP A 275 19.02 4.19 31.86
CA ASP A 275 19.65 2.93 32.34
C ASP A 275 19.89 1.89 31.20
N GLY A 276 20.35 0.68 31.51
CA GLY A 276 20.32 -0.47 30.61
C GLY A 276 21.33 -0.43 29.44
N ILE A 277 22.06 0.67 29.26
CA ILE A 277 23.02 0.83 28.16
C ILE A 277 24.29 0.02 28.36
N VAL A 278 24.71 -0.67 27.30
CA VAL A 278 26.08 -1.17 27.17
C VAL A 278 26.95 0.05 26.89
N LEU A 279 27.58 0.59 27.93
CA LEU A 279 28.60 1.63 27.85
C LEU A 279 29.61 1.22 26.76
N GLN A 280 29.56 1.91 25.63
CA GLN A 280 30.54 1.74 24.56
C GLN A 280 31.46 2.94 24.62
N ASP A 281 32.78 2.68 24.55
CA ASP A 281 33.75 3.77 24.39
C ASP A 281 33.32 4.62 23.18
N GLU A 282 33.39 5.94 23.32
CA GLU A 282 32.94 6.83 22.26
C GLU A 282 33.70 6.63 20.95
N THR A 283 33.00 6.88 19.85
CA THR A 283 33.55 6.78 18.50
C THR A 283 33.15 7.96 17.65
N CYS A 284 34.03 8.39 16.74
CA CYS A 284 33.72 9.43 15.74
C CYS A 284 32.58 9.06 14.77
N ALA A 285 32.01 7.86 14.87
CA ALA A 285 30.95 7.36 14.01
C ALA A 285 29.55 7.82 14.43
N ASN A 286 29.34 8.24 15.69
CA ASN A 286 28.02 8.54 16.24
C ASN A 286 27.92 9.99 16.74
N ARG A 287 28.30 10.94 15.88
CA ARG A 287 28.38 12.39 16.19
C ARG A 287 27.28 12.89 17.10
N GLY A 288 27.66 13.64 18.12
CA GLY A 288 26.68 14.33 18.96
C GLY A 288 26.04 13.44 20.03
N ARG A 289 26.37 12.14 20.06
CA ARG A 289 25.81 11.17 20.99
C ARG A 289 26.87 10.78 22.03
N ASP A 290 26.48 10.90 23.28
CA ASP A 290 27.25 10.47 24.44
C ASP A 290 27.11 8.94 24.59
N ASP A 291 27.94 8.20 23.87
CA ASP A 291 27.84 6.73 23.75
C ASP A 291 28.21 6.00 25.06
N ASP A 292 28.93 6.66 25.97
CA ASP A 292 29.29 6.16 27.30
C ASP A 292 28.53 6.85 28.45
N CYS A 293 27.61 7.75 28.12
CA CYS A 293 26.67 8.43 29.01
C CYS A 293 27.36 9.19 30.15
N ASN A 294 28.55 9.74 29.90
CA ASN A 294 29.36 10.41 30.92
C ASN A 294 29.09 11.93 31.04
N GLY A 295 28.22 12.46 30.17
CA GLY A 295 27.82 13.87 30.09
C GLY A 295 28.73 14.72 29.20
N VAL A 296 29.68 14.10 28.49
CA VAL A 296 30.55 14.71 27.49
C VAL A 296 30.31 13.99 26.18
N VAL A 297 30.20 14.73 25.10
CA VAL A 297 29.99 14.18 23.76
C VAL A 297 31.31 14.25 23.00
N ASP A 298 31.66 13.18 22.29
CA ASP A 298 32.83 13.08 21.42
C ASP A 298 34.20 13.30 22.16
N ASP A 299 34.30 12.90 23.43
CA ASP A 299 35.49 12.67 24.27
C ASP A 299 36.45 11.55 23.81
N VAL A 300 36.40 11.20 22.51
CA VAL A 300 37.33 10.27 21.85
C VAL A 300 38.79 10.70 22.11
N PRO A 301 39.66 9.81 22.64
CA PRO A 301 41.04 10.15 22.96
C PRO A 301 41.82 10.75 21.76
N GLY A 302 42.30 11.98 21.94
CA GLY A 302 43.09 12.71 20.93
C GLY A 302 42.33 13.83 20.23
N VAL A 303 40.99 13.89 20.34
CA VAL A 303 40.20 15.03 19.86
C VAL A 303 40.53 16.27 20.68
N GLY A 304 40.83 17.39 20.02
CA GLY A 304 41.27 18.63 20.64
C GLY A 304 42.74 18.64 21.10
N GLU A 305 43.47 17.54 20.96
CA GLU A 305 44.91 17.49 21.21
C GLU A 305 45.73 17.82 19.95
N ALA A 306 46.91 18.40 20.14
CA ALA A 306 47.85 18.63 19.05
C ALA A 306 48.34 17.30 18.44
N CYS A 307 48.42 17.25 17.12
CA CYS A 307 48.82 16.09 16.35
C CYS A 307 49.71 16.49 15.16
N GLU A 308 50.32 15.50 14.52
CA GLU A 308 51.15 15.68 13.33
C GLU A 308 50.41 15.10 12.14
N THR A 309 50.09 15.93 11.15
CA THR A 309 49.32 15.53 9.95
C THR A 309 50.14 14.66 9.00
N GLY A 310 51.47 14.75 9.10
CA GLY A 310 52.41 14.16 8.15
C GLY A 310 52.59 14.97 6.87
N ALA A 311 51.94 16.14 6.76
CA ALA A 311 52.24 17.13 5.72
C ALA A 311 53.60 17.81 5.96
N LEU A 312 54.10 18.49 4.94
CA LEU A 312 55.35 19.25 5.00
C LEU A 312 55.07 20.71 5.38
N GLY A 313 56.14 21.47 5.59
CA GLY A 313 56.05 22.90 5.87
C GLY A 313 55.16 23.26 7.06
N VAL A 314 54.41 24.34 6.88
CA VAL A 314 53.52 24.90 7.90
C VAL A 314 52.25 24.06 8.13
N CYS A 315 51.96 23.10 7.24
CA CYS A 315 50.83 22.18 7.35
C CYS A 315 51.10 20.98 8.29
N ALA A 316 52.33 20.79 8.77
CA ALA A 316 52.70 19.65 9.62
C ALA A 316 51.95 19.60 10.98
N PRO A 317 51.91 20.68 11.78
CA PRO A 317 51.12 20.70 13.01
C PRO A 317 49.62 20.76 12.71
N GLY A 318 48.84 20.07 13.53
CA GLY A 318 47.39 20.07 13.46
C GLY A 318 46.72 19.75 14.79
N VAL A 319 45.39 19.70 14.78
CA VAL A 319 44.56 19.30 15.92
C VAL A 319 43.69 18.12 15.54
N GLY A 320 43.59 17.15 16.46
CA GLY A 320 42.73 15.98 16.30
C GLY A 320 41.26 16.37 16.26
N ARG A 321 40.54 15.94 15.23
CA ARG A 321 39.09 16.15 15.06
C ARG A 321 38.43 14.87 14.54
N CYS A 322 37.13 14.73 14.78
CA CYS A 322 36.33 13.69 14.12
C CYS A 322 35.89 14.19 12.74
N ASP A 323 36.17 13.42 11.69
CA ASP A 323 35.86 13.80 10.32
C ASP A 323 34.37 13.59 9.96
N ARG A 324 33.81 14.59 9.26
CA ARG A 324 32.54 14.68 8.49
C ARG A 324 32.03 13.47 7.72
N ASP A 325 32.95 12.89 6.99
CA ASP A 325 32.63 12.04 5.87
C ASP A 325 33.25 10.66 6.05
N LEU A 326 34.31 10.58 6.84
CA LEU A 326 35.05 9.36 7.12
C LEU A 326 34.61 8.67 8.41
N GLU A 327 33.83 9.32 9.29
CA GLU A 327 33.38 8.74 10.58
C GLU A 327 34.55 8.27 11.47
N GLU A 328 35.72 8.87 11.28
CA GLU A 328 36.98 8.48 11.89
C GLU A 328 37.72 9.68 12.47
N PHE A 329 38.66 9.41 13.38
CA PHE A 329 39.58 10.40 13.91
C PHE A 329 40.59 10.83 12.83
N VAL A 330 40.69 12.13 12.58
CA VAL A 330 41.66 12.73 11.66
C VAL A 330 42.46 13.83 12.33
N CYS A 331 43.72 13.96 11.94
CA CYS A 331 44.52 15.12 12.32
C CYS A 331 44.36 16.19 11.24
N VAL A 332 43.70 17.30 11.56
CA VAL A 332 43.48 18.40 10.61
C VAL A 332 44.59 19.43 10.79
N PRO A 333 45.29 19.85 9.71
CA PRO A 333 46.36 20.83 9.81
C PRO A 333 45.86 22.17 10.37
N ASP A 334 46.69 22.83 11.19
CA ASP A 334 46.38 24.16 11.74
C ASP A 334 46.39 25.24 10.64
N ARG A 335 47.09 24.98 9.54
CA ARG A 335 47.19 25.85 8.36
C ARG A 335 46.99 25.05 7.08
N GLN A 336 46.16 25.56 6.19
CA GLN A 336 45.99 24.99 4.85
C GLN A 336 47.13 25.43 3.93
N ALA A 337 47.40 24.61 2.91
CA ALA A 337 48.37 24.96 1.87
C ALA A 337 47.89 26.21 1.11
N THR A 338 48.72 27.25 1.08
CA THR A 338 48.48 28.49 0.32
C THR A 338 49.60 28.72 -0.68
N GLY A 339 49.46 29.66 -1.62
CA GLY A 339 50.60 30.01 -2.48
C GLY A 339 51.79 30.56 -1.68
N GLU A 340 53.00 30.30 -2.17
CA GLU A 340 54.27 30.72 -1.55
C GLU A 340 54.31 32.23 -1.22
N ILE A 341 54.70 32.55 0.01
CA ILE A 341 54.91 33.92 0.47
C ILE A 341 56.40 34.24 0.39
N CYS A 342 56.77 35.19 -0.46
CA CYS A 342 58.17 35.49 -0.69
C CYS A 342 58.90 35.98 0.58
N GLU A 343 60.10 35.44 0.80
CA GLU A 343 61.02 35.78 1.90
C GLU A 343 60.59 35.29 3.30
N SER A 344 59.54 34.48 3.41
CA SER A 344 59.08 33.89 4.68
C SER A 344 60.01 32.80 5.22
N LEU A 345 60.82 32.17 4.36
CA LEU A 345 61.61 30.95 4.63
C LEU A 345 60.78 29.73 5.07
N ASP A 346 59.47 29.85 5.09
CA ASP A 346 58.53 28.79 5.41
C ASP A 346 58.00 28.17 4.09
N ASP A 347 57.52 26.93 4.15
CA ASP A 347 56.94 26.18 3.01
C ASP A 347 55.42 26.27 3.19
N GLU A 348 54.80 27.25 2.52
CA GLU A 348 53.38 27.58 2.70
C GLU A 348 52.46 26.74 1.83
N ASP A 349 52.92 26.30 0.67
CA ASP A 349 52.16 25.41 -0.20
C ASP A 349 52.34 23.93 0.15
N CYS A 350 53.24 23.65 1.10
CA CYS A 350 53.50 22.36 1.71
C CYS A 350 53.98 21.31 0.69
N ASP A 351 54.62 21.75 -0.39
CA ASP A 351 55.18 20.89 -1.44
C ASP A 351 56.61 20.37 -1.11
N GLY A 352 57.23 20.94 -0.08
CA GLY A 352 58.54 20.53 0.45
C GLY A 352 59.72 21.33 -0.08
N GLU A 353 59.50 22.30 -0.95
CA GLU A 353 60.46 23.33 -1.31
C GLU A 353 60.07 24.64 -0.59
N VAL A 354 60.90 25.68 -0.75
CA VAL A 354 60.68 26.98 -0.10
C VAL A 354 60.97 28.04 -1.15
N ASP A 355 60.04 28.96 -1.36
CA ASP A 355 60.11 30.06 -2.32
C ASP A 355 60.31 29.61 -3.80
N GLU A 356 59.73 28.48 -4.26
CA GLU A 356 60.00 27.92 -5.61
C GLU A 356 58.98 28.28 -6.73
N ALA A 357 57.77 28.72 -6.39
CA ALA A 357 56.74 29.14 -7.36
C ALA A 357 56.95 30.57 -7.91
N GLU A 358 56.15 31.00 -8.91
CA GLU A 358 56.03 32.43 -9.24
C GLU A 358 55.40 33.14 -8.04
N CYS A 359 56.26 33.52 -7.10
CA CYS A 359 56.11 34.56 -6.11
C CYS A 359 55.20 35.65 -6.69
N THR A 360 53.96 35.73 -6.23
CA THR A 360 53.10 36.85 -6.60
C THR A 360 53.76 38.06 -5.95
N GLU A 361 54.44 38.90 -6.75
CA GLU A 361 54.88 40.20 -6.24
C GLU A 361 53.63 40.88 -5.70
N CYS A 362 53.57 41.05 -4.37
CA CYS A 362 52.63 41.97 -3.76
C CYS A 362 52.89 43.33 -4.38
N GLU A 363 52.04 43.75 -5.31
CA GLU A 363 51.91 45.15 -5.66
C GLU A 363 51.04 45.75 -4.55
N PRO A 364 51.60 46.49 -3.58
CA PRO A 364 50.88 47.05 -2.43
C PRO A 364 49.83 48.13 -2.81
N ASP A 365 49.47 48.21 -4.09
CA ASP A 365 48.50 49.14 -4.68
C ASP A 365 47.74 48.47 -5.86
N GLY A 366 47.77 47.14 -5.96
CA GLY A 366 47.11 46.39 -7.05
C GLY A 366 45.58 46.40 -6.89
N LEU A 367 44.88 46.66 -8.00
CA LEU A 367 43.44 46.39 -8.10
C LEU A 367 43.27 44.91 -8.46
N LEU A 368 42.73 44.13 -7.53
CA LEU A 368 42.30 42.76 -7.77
C LEU A 368 40.84 42.75 -8.22
N ASP A 369 40.47 41.81 -9.07
CA ASP A 369 39.06 41.51 -9.35
C ASP A 369 38.63 40.34 -8.45
N GLU A 370 37.38 40.32 -8.02
CA GLU A 370 36.79 39.18 -7.33
C GLU A 370 36.78 37.92 -8.22
N VAL A 371 36.79 36.75 -7.58
CA VAL A 371 36.75 35.45 -8.25
C VAL A 371 35.73 34.54 -7.56
N GLU A 372 34.58 34.44 -8.20
CA GLU A 372 33.47 33.57 -7.80
C GLU A 372 33.72 32.06 -8.01
N PRO A 373 33.17 31.17 -7.16
CA PRO A 373 32.34 31.47 -5.98
C PRO A 373 33.18 31.79 -4.74
N ASN A 374 32.78 32.79 -3.96
CA ASN A 374 33.43 33.15 -2.68
C ASN A 374 32.44 33.45 -1.54
N ASP A 375 31.27 32.80 -1.57
CA ASP A 375 30.11 33.08 -0.71
C ASP A 375 30.22 32.59 0.75
N GLU A 376 31.14 31.65 0.99
CA GLU A 376 31.26 30.90 2.25
C GLU A 376 32.66 31.04 2.84
N ILE A 377 32.77 31.04 4.17
CA ILE A 377 34.06 31.18 4.87
C ILE A 377 34.99 29.99 4.63
N GLU A 378 34.42 28.84 4.22
CA GLU A 378 35.12 27.63 3.84
C GLU A 378 35.70 27.68 2.40
N ALA A 379 35.25 28.63 1.56
CA ALA A 379 35.72 28.80 0.19
C ALA A 379 36.02 30.28 -0.15
N PRO A 380 36.90 30.96 0.61
CA PRO A 380 37.18 32.37 0.41
C PRO A 380 38.14 32.61 -0.76
N GLN A 381 38.10 33.81 -1.34
CA GLN A 381 39.20 34.26 -2.20
C GLN A 381 40.41 34.66 -1.34
N THR A 382 41.52 33.98 -1.52
CA THR A 382 42.76 34.29 -0.80
C THR A 382 43.44 35.54 -1.35
N VAL A 383 43.70 36.50 -0.46
CA VAL A 383 44.38 37.76 -0.71
C VAL A 383 45.63 37.82 0.16
N LEU A 384 46.77 37.62 -0.49
CA LEU A 384 48.05 37.32 0.18
C LEU A 384 48.74 38.55 0.79
N CYS A 385 48.26 39.77 0.55
CA CYS A 385 48.88 40.97 1.12
C CYS A 385 47.96 42.20 1.19
N VAL A 386 48.29 43.06 2.15
CA VAL A 386 47.69 44.37 2.44
C VAL A 386 48.83 45.41 2.40
N PRO A 387 48.66 46.60 1.78
CA PRO A 387 47.42 47.18 1.27
C PRO A 387 46.94 46.56 -0.05
N VAL A 388 45.62 46.54 -0.24
CA VAL A 388 44.96 45.96 -1.42
C VAL A 388 43.61 46.64 -1.68
N ARG A 389 43.22 46.67 -2.97
CA ARG A 389 41.91 47.10 -3.44
C ARG A 389 41.29 45.97 -4.25
N ILE A 390 40.06 45.60 -3.93
CA ILE A 390 39.36 44.50 -4.60
C ILE A 390 38.11 45.07 -5.26
N SER A 391 38.03 44.97 -6.58
CA SER A 391 36.84 45.28 -7.36
C SER A 391 35.90 44.08 -7.31
N ALA A 392 34.69 44.29 -6.78
CA ALA A 392 33.70 43.27 -6.53
C ALA A 392 32.29 43.71 -6.98
N SER A 393 31.36 42.77 -7.13
CA SER A 393 30.01 42.99 -7.65
C SER A 393 28.99 42.15 -6.92
N GLN A 394 28.07 42.81 -6.21
CA GLN A 394 27.02 42.13 -5.46
C GLN A 394 25.90 41.68 -6.40
N GLY A 395 25.96 40.42 -6.85
CA GLY A 395 25.09 39.78 -7.82
C GLY A 395 23.79 39.20 -7.25
N GLY A 396 22.96 40.00 -6.59
CA GLY A 396 21.73 39.52 -5.93
C GLY A 396 21.90 39.50 -4.42
N CYS A 397 21.63 38.37 -3.76
CA CYS A 397 21.94 38.18 -2.33
C CYS A 397 23.30 37.49 -2.18
N ASP A 398 24.28 38.04 -2.88
CA ASP A 398 25.65 37.53 -2.92
C ASP A 398 26.35 37.72 -1.58
N ALA A 399 27.32 36.87 -1.30
CA ALA A 399 28.21 37.06 -0.16
C ALA A 399 29.63 37.01 -0.68
N ASP A 400 30.51 37.86 -0.17
CA ASP A 400 31.90 37.84 -0.59
C ASP A 400 32.81 37.64 0.60
N VAL A 401 33.54 36.53 0.62
CA VAL A 401 34.52 36.24 1.66
C VAL A 401 35.93 36.28 1.10
N PHE A 402 36.77 37.12 1.69
CA PHE A 402 38.19 37.21 1.37
C PHE A 402 39.03 36.78 2.57
N GLN A 403 39.99 35.90 2.34
CA GLN A 403 40.98 35.51 3.33
C GLN A 403 42.19 36.43 3.19
N LEU A 404 42.64 37.02 4.29
CA LEU A 404 43.69 38.02 4.33
C LEU A 404 44.88 37.51 5.14
N GLN A 405 46.08 37.84 4.67
CA GLN A 405 47.31 37.63 5.42
C GLN A 405 47.87 38.96 5.93
N ILE A 406 47.84 39.19 7.24
CA ILE A 406 48.48 40.31 7.91
C ILE A 406 49.91 39.91 8.27
N LEU A 407 50.88 40.67 7.76
CA LEU A 407 52.32 40.37 7.92
C LEU A 407 52.99 41.19 9.03
N GLU A 408 52.45 42.37 9.34
CA GLU A 408 52.97 43.27 10.36
C GLU A 408 51.89 43.61 11.39
N GLU A 409 52.26 43.64 12.67
CA GLU A 409 51.36 44.11 13.72
C GLU A 409 51.04 45.60 13.48
N GLY A 410 49.76 45.97 13.45
CA GLY A 410 49.36 47.33 13.13
C GLY A 410 47.87 47.61 13.26
N GLU A 411 47.50 48.87 13.04
CA GLU A 411 46.11 49.30 12.90
C GLU A 411 45.76 49.24 11.41
N TYR A 412 44.64 48.61 11.07
CA TYR A 412 44.16 48.45 9.70
C TYR A 412 42.74 48.99 9.60
N PHE A 413 42.38 49.48 8.41
CA PHE A 413 40.99 49.73 8.07
C PHE A 413 40.55 48.92 6.85
N PHE A 414 39.29 48.50 6.90
CA PHE A 414 38.58 47.78 5.85
C PHE A 414 37.40 48.65 5.46
N GLU A 415 37.27 49.04 4.20
CA GLU A 415 36.22 49.95 3.75
C GLU A 415 35.67 49.52 2.41
N THR A 416 34.35 49.29 2.34
CA THR A 416 33.67 49.23 1.04
C THR A 416 33.51 50.64 0.49
N SER A 417 33.82 50.86 -0.78
CA SER A 417 33.71 52.16 -1.45
C SER A 417 33.03 52.03 -2.81
N GLY A 418 32.43 53.10 -3.32
CA GLY A 418 31.65 53.08 -4.57
C GLY A 418 30.49 54.07 -4.58
N ASP A 419 29.42 53.79 -5.34
CA ASP A 419 28.15 54.54 -5.22
C ASP A 419 27.31 53.94 -4.08
N CYS A 420 27.71 54.27 -2.85
CA CYS A 420 27.09 53.85 -1.58
C CYS A 420 25.65 54.35 -1.37
N SER A 421 24.95 54.73 -2.44
CA SER A 421 23.53 55.09 -2.44
C SER A 421 22.63 54.02 -3.04
N ASP A 422 23.19 53.19 -3.94
CA ASP A 422 22.51 52.08 -4.62
C ASP A 422 22.85 50.70 -4.01
N PHE A 423 23.90 50.64 -3.16
CA PHE A 423 24.44 49.45 -2.50
C PHE A 423 24.50 49.68 -0.98
N ASP A 424 24.16 48.66 -0.19
CA ASP A 424 24.06 48.71 1.28
C ASP A 424 24.79 47.50 1.86
N SER A 425 26.04 47.73 2.28
CA SER A 425 26.98 46.68 2.68
C SER A 425 27.03 46.50 4.18
N THR A 426 27.38 45.30 4.60
CA THR A 426 27.75 44.98 5.97
C THR A 426 29.07 44.21 5.95
N LEU A 427 30.06 44.70 6.69
CA LEU A 427 31.35 44.05 6.85
C LEU A 427 31.43 43.27 8.16
N TRP A 428 32.03 42.09 8.10
CA TRP A 428 32.37 41.26 9.25
C TRP A 428 33.83 40.84 9.16
N LEU A 429 34.57 41.06 10.25
CA LEU A 429 35.96 40.62 10.38
C LEU A 429 36.02 39.42 11.32
N TYR A 430 36.68 38.35 10.89
CA TYR A 430 36.90 37.13 11.67
C TYR A 430 38.39 36.84 11.81
N ASP A 431 38.78 36.14 12.88
CA ASP A 431 40.10 35.57 13.03
C ASP A 431 40.24 34.21 12.31
N ALA A 432 41.42 33.59 12.44
CA ALA A 432 41.74 32.30 11.82
C ALA A 432 40.88 31.12 12.34
N GLU A 433 40.29 31.24 13.54
CA GLU A 433 39.44 30.21 14.15
C GLU A 433 37.97 30.35 13.71
N GLY A 434 37.65 31.44 13.00
CA GLY A 434 36.29 31.78 12.56
C GLY A 434 35.50 32.59 13.59
N ASP A 435 36.16 33.08 14.64
CA ASP A 435 35.52 33.91 15.65
C ASP A 435 35.40 35.37 15.14
N GLU A 436 34.23 35.97 15.35
CA GLU A 436 33.96 37.37 14.98
C GLU A 436 34.79 38.32 15.86
N LEU A 437 35.57 39.18 15.20
CA LEU A 437 36.37 40.22 15.85
C LEU A 437 35.66 41.57 15.86
N ASP A 438 35.05 41.94 14.74
CA ASP A 438 34.32 43.20 14.61
C ASP A 438 33.32 43.15 13.44
N MET A 439 32.33 44.04 13.49
CA MET A 439 31.26 44.13 12.51
C MET A 439 30.83 45.59 12.37
N ASN A 440 30.63 46.04 11.13
CA ASN A 440 30.03 47.35 10.87
C ASN A 440 29.17 47.36 9.61
N ASP A 441 27.99 47.99 9.69
CA ASP A 441 27.00 48.13 8.61
C ASP A 441 26.86 49.56 8.06
N ASP A 442 27.47 50.58 8.69
CA ASP A 442 27.49 51.94 8.14
C ASP A 442 28.71 52.80 8.51
N TRP A 443 29.13 53.66 7.58
CA TRP A 443 30.17 54.66 7.80
C TRP A 443 29.88 55.98 7.07
N GLU A 444 30.09 56.02 5.75
CA GLU A 444 29.69 57.14 4.89
C GLU A 444 28.56 56.70 3.96
N SER A 445 27.33 57.16 4.23
CA SER A 445 26.10 56.66 3.57
C SER A 445 25.82 55.20 3.93
N PHE A 446 25.72 54.29 2.97
CA PHE A 446 25.45 52.85 3.16
C PHE A 446 26.70 51.97 2.93
N CYS A 447 27.89 52.59 2.88
CA CYS A 447 29.15 51.87 2.84
C CYS A 447 29.66 51.60 4.25
N SER A 448 30.23 50.42 4.44
CA SER A 448 30.75 49.92 5.72
C SER A 448 32.25 50.14 5.89
N ARG A 449 32.67 50.35 7.14
CA ARG A 449 34.10 50.48 7.49
C ARG A 449 34.43 49.86 8.85
N ILE A 450 35.43 48.99 8.92
CA ILE A 450 35.98 48.43 10.17
C ILE A 450 37.37 49.01 10.39
N GLU A 451 37.73 49.34 11.64
CA GLU A 451 39.09 49.71 12.06
C GLU A 451 39.54 48.76 13.18
N ALA A 452 40.61 48.00 12.97
CA ALA A 452 41.05 46.97 13.90
C ALA A 452 42.57 46.95 14.10
N SER A 453 42.99 46.72 15.34
CA SER A 453 44.39 46.40 15.69
C SER A 453 44.64 44.90 15.47
N LEU A 454 45.48 44.55 14.49
CA LEU A 454 45.73 43.16 14.11
C LEU A 454 47.17 42.76 14.37
N GLU A 455 47.36 41.54 14.86
CA GLU A 455 48.66 40.88 14.95
C GLU A 455 48.97 40.15 13.63
N PRO A 456 50.23 39.77 13.34
CA PRO A 456 50.53 38.96 12.17
C PRO A 456 49.78 37.64 12.20
N GLY A 457 48.98 37.36 11.18
CA GLY A 457 48.05 36.24 11.19
C GLY A 457 47.12 36.23 9.99
N THR A 458 46.29 35.20 9.94
CA THR A 458 45.24 35.02 8.93
C THR A 458 43.92 35.55 9.48
N TYR A 459 43.19 36.29 8.64
CA TYR A 459 41.89 36.86 8.98
C TYR A 459 40.93 36.68 7.82
N PHE A 460 39.63 36.74 8.07
CA PHE A 460 38.61 36.71 7.02
C PHE A 460 37.79 37.99 7.08
N ILE A 461 37.58 38.62 5.93
CA ILE A 461 36.64 39.72 5.78
C ILE A 461 35.48 39.23 4.93
N ARG A 462 34.27 39.38 5.44
CA ARG A 462 33.04 39.04 4.73
C ARG A 462 32.25 40.30 4.46
N GLU A 463 31.86 40.48 3.21
CA GLU A 463 30.84 41.43 2.78
C GLU A 463 29.50 40.70 2.60
N LEU A 464 28.44 41.36 3.06
CA LEU A 464 27.06 40.91 2.87
C LEU A 464 26.14 42.10 2.59
N PRO A 465 25.10 41.92 1.75
CA PRO A 465 24.04 42.90 1.62
C PRO A 465 23.26 43.04 2.93
N TYR A 466 22.98 44.27 3.36
CA TYR A 466 22.23 44.56 4.59
C TYR A 466 20.85 43.86 4.63
N ASP A 467 20.21 43.70 3.47
CA ASP A 467 18.91 43.02 3.34
C ASP A 467 18.96 41.55 3.76
N VAL A 468 20.09 40.86 3.52
CA VAL A 468 20.35 39.48 4.01
C VAL A 468 20.58 39.50 5.51
N TYR A 469 21.33 40.46 6.02
CA TYR A 469 21.60 40.60 7.46
C TYR A 469 20.31 40.75 8.29
N VAL A 470 19.32 41.52 7.82
CA VAL A 470 18.04 41.70 8.53
C VAL A 470 17.01 40.58 8.30
N GLY A 471 17.40 39.49 7.62
CA GLY A 471 16.56 38.31 7.37
C GLY A 471 15.49 38.51 6.31
N ASN A 472 15.70 39.42 5.35
CA ASN A 472 14.85 39.58 4.16
C ASN A 472 15.42 38.78 2.98
N ASP A 473 15.48 37.44 3.11
CA ASP A 473 15.98 36.52 2.08
C ASP A 473 15.02 36.38 0.86
N GLY A 474 14.05 37.29 0.74
CA GLY A 474 12.95 37.27 -0.24
C GLY A 474 13.34 37.64 -1.68
N GLY A 475 14.64 37.73 -1.99
CA GLY A 475 15.15 37.91 -3.35
C GLY A 475 15.11 39.34 -3.90
N ASP A 476 15.06 40.36 -3.05
CA ASP A 476 15.13 41.80 -3.42
C ASP A 476 16.32 42.49 -2.74
N CYS A 477 17.46 41.78 -2.65
CA CYS A 477 18.71 42.35 -2.16
C CYS A 477 19.17 43.46 -3.13
N ARG A 478 19.64 44.58 -2.57
CA ARG A 478 20.30 45.60 -3.39
C ARG A 478 21.55 45.00 -4.04
N THR A 479 21.82 45.44 -5.26
CA THR A 479 22.93 44.95 -6.09
C THR A 479 23.75 46.14 -6.55
N GLY A 480 25.08 46.00 -6.58
CA GLY A 480 25.95 47.05 -7.06
C GLY A 480 27.40 46.62 -7.10
N ASP A 481 28.18 47.31 -7.95
CA ASP A 481 29.64 47.15 -7.96
C ASP A 481 30.23 47.96 -6.79
N TYR A 482 31.15 47.36 -6.06
CA TYR A 482 31.87 47.99 -4.96
C TYR A 482 33.37 47.71 -5.03
N GLU A 483 34.14 48.53 -4.33
CA GLU A 483 35.57 48.34 -4.15
C GLU A 483 35.87 48.17 -2.66
N LEU A 484 36.35 47.00 -2.26
CA LEU A 484 36.84 46.76 -0.90
C LEU A 484 38.29 47.24 -0.79
N VAL A 485 38.50 48.23 0.06
CA VAL A 485 39.79 48.86 0.33
C VAL A 485 40.30 48.38 1.67
N ILE A 486 41.52 47.83 1.69
CA ILE A 486 42.16 47.34 2.90
C ILE A 486 43.54 47.97 2.98
N GLU A 487 43.77 48.83 3.96
CA GLU A 487 45.03 49.56 4.11
C GLU A 487 45.41 49.73 5.60
N PRO A 488 46.70 49.81 5.94
CA PRO A 488 47.14 50.19 7.28
C PRO A 488 46.82 51.67 7.56
N LEU A 489 46.46 51.99 8.81
CA LEU A 489 46.09 53.34 9.29
C LEU A 489 47.27 54.28 9.60
#